data_AF-T0N0N2-F1
#
_entry.id   AF-T0N0N2-F1
#
_cell.length_a   1.000
_cell.length_b   1.000
_cell.length_c   1.000
_cell.angle_alpha   90.00
_cell.angle_beta   90.00
_cell.angle_gamma   90.00
#
_symmetry.space_group_name_H-M   'P 1'
#
loop_
_entity.id
_entity.type
_entity.pdbx_description
1 polymer ?
#
loop_
_entity_poly.entity_id
_entity_poly.type
_entity_poly.pdbx_seq_one_letter_code
_entity_poly.pdbx_strand_id
1 'polypeptide(L)'
;MYYLLSLIQLIIFLTFMINSFKKQGLTSIVDQGKIMFILWIMSLTLYDLRLSSLYNPTITINIIGISIWGSFFILSRYIFLKKEDITYTLENVKKYGVNEIYSVAANVIFVLGLSLFAYNVNKYGLTILEENRVNKQPLDHYSSYVIYMLVLASEIKYILFRNYRKILDLIIFMISIFALFLTLNRGPIAFLFVTIALYEVFNFINISKRLSKTQRYITYGSLSLLIIGFVIFFGFVGNLRMEYVLEEVYQTTLWEHYGVSTLMPSALLWVYVYITSPFENIAFSLVNETVSYAYFNNLLYPFIKFSANLIGKGEEYKAWLIGRGSYTPYLQEKVGLNAATFIPEAYQDFGFIGFIVYLGIYILIAYSTIKIMKTKVGYSSLGKILIYTNGTSMLIWTVFTNSFKIPILIMNIMLVLFIEYAYKKGYFKFWFEIKKI
;
A
#
# COMPACT_ATOMS: atom_id res chain seq x y z
N MET A 1 -2.29 -2.98 32.85
CA MET A 1 -3.51 -2.86 32.02
C MET A 1 -3.23 -3.14 30.54
N TYR A 2 -2.46 -2.32 29.82
CA TYR A 2 -2.21 -2.50 28.37
C TYR A 2 -1.53 -3.82 28.00
N TYR A 3 -0.61 -4.32 28.81
CA TYR A 3 -0.04 -5.66 28.61
C TYR A 3 -1.11 -6.76 28.63
N LEU A 4 -2.08 -6.69 29.56
CA LEU A 4 -3.20 -7.63 29.58
C LEU A 4 -4.10 -7.48 28.34
N LEU A 5 -4.36 -6.24 27.89
CA LEU A 5 -5.09 -6.00 26.64
C LEU A 5 -4.37 -6.64 25.45
N SER A 6 -3.04 -6.49 25.35
CA SER A 6 -2.24 -7.09 24.28
C SER A 6 -2.33 -8.63 24.28
N LEU A 7 -2.37 -9.27 25.47
CA LEU A 7 -2.56 -10.72 25.56
C LEU A 7 -3.95 -11.14 25.07
N ILE A 8 -5.00 -10.40 25.43
CA ILE A 8 -6.37 -10.65 24.94
C ILE A 8 -6.44 -10.49 23.41
N GLN A 9 -5.85 -9.41 22.87
CA GLN A 9 -5.79 -9.15 21.43
C GLN A 9 -5.03 -10.28 20.71
N LEU A 10 -3.93 -10.77 21.27
CA LEU A 10 -3.17 -11.89 20.72
C LEU A 10 -3.99 -13.19 20.71
N ILE A 11 -4.75 -13.48 21.77
CA ILE A 11 -5.66 -14.64 21.82
C ILE A 11 -6.74 -14.53 20.74
N ILE A 12 -7.34 -13.35 20.57
CA ILE A 12 -8.34 -13.09 19.52
C ILE A 12 -7.73 -13.31 18.14
N PHE A 13 -6.53 -12.76 17.90
CA PHE A 13 -5.78 -12.94 16.66
C PHE A 13 -5.51 -14.41 16.36
N LEU A 14 -4.93 -15.16 17.32
CA LEU A 14 -4.60 -16.58 17.15
C LEU A 14 -5.85 -17.41 16.87
N THR A 15 -6.93 -17.18 17.63
CA THR A 15 -8.21 -17.86 17.45
C THR A 15 -8.80 -17.58 16.06
N PHE A 16 -8.76 -16.33 15.62
CA PHE A 16 -9.21 -15.94 14.29
C PHE A 16 -8.39 -16.61 13.19
N MET A 17 -7.06 -16.63 13.31
CA MET A 17 -6.16 -17.23 12.34
C MET A 17 -6.41 -18.73 12.20
N ILE A 18 -6.45 -19.47 13.32
CA ILE A 18 -6.72 -20.91 13.32
C ILE A 18 -8.06 -21.21 12.63
N ASN A 19 -9.11 -20.48 12.98
CA ASN A 19 -10.44 -20.68 12.42
C ASN A 19 -10.51 -20.31 10.93
N SER A 20 -9.88 -19.21 10.53
CA SER A 20 -9.85 -18.75 9.14
C SER A 20 -9.09 -19.71 8.24
N PHE A 21 -7.92 -20.19 8.67
CA PHE A 21 -7.13 -21.16 7.91
C PHE A 21 -7.84 -22.51 7.82
N LYS A 22 -8.46 -23.01 8.90
CA LYS A 22 -9.25 -24.25 8.86
C LYS A 22 -10.42 -24.17 7.86
N LYS A 23 -11.11 -23.03 7.79
CA LYS A 23 -12.30 -22.86 6.94
C LYS A 23 -11.98 -22.54 5.47
N GLN A 24 -10.98 -21.72 5.20
CA GLN A 24 -10.74 -21.14 3.86
C GLN A 24 -9.33 -21.39 3.31
N GLY A 25 -8.45 -22.02 4.09
CA GLY A 25 -7.05 -22.23 3.72
C GLY A 25 -6.36 -20.91 3.38
N LEU A 26 -5.57 -20.92 2.30
CA LEU A 26 -4.81 -19.75 1.84
C LEU A 26 -5.65 -18.63 1.28
N THR A 27 -6.91 -18.87 0.96
CA THR A 27 -7.81 -17.76 0.58
C THR A 27 -7.91 -16.75 1.73
N SER A 28 -7.70 -17.18 2.97
CA SER A 28 -7.72 -16.31 4.14
C SER A 28 -6.59 -15.27 4.17
N ILE A 29 -5.41 -15.55 3.59
CA ILE A 29 -4.27 -14.62 3.59
C ILE A 29 -4.29 -13.63 2.42
N VAL A 30 -5.24 -13.77 1.50
CA VAL A 30 -5.44 -12.87 0.37
C VAL A 30 -6.75 -12.10 0.44
N ASP A 31 -7.60 -12.40 1.42
CA ASP A 31 -8.86 -11.69 1.65
C ASP A 31 -8.60 -10.34 2.34
N GLN A 32 -9.00 -9.24 1.69
CA GLN A 32 -8.74 -7.89 2.19
C GLN A 32 -9.28 -7.62 3.59
N GLY A 33 -10.49 -8.10 3.91
CA GLY A 33 -11.05 -7.91 5.25
C GLY A 33 -10.20 -8.60 6.32
N LYS A 34 -9.69 -9.79 6.02
CA LYS A 34 -8.80 -10.53 6.92
C LYS A 34 -7.41 -9.95 7.01
N ILE A 35 -6.82 -9.54 5.88
CA ILE A 35 -5.53 -8.86 5.84
C ILE A 35 -5.57 -7.62 6.73
N MET A 36 -6.62 -6.79 6.59
CA MET A 36 -6.76 -5.57 7.38
C MET A 36 -7.03 -5.84 8.85
N PHE A 37 -7.86 -6.84 9.17
CA PHE A 37 -8.01 -7.29 10.56
C PHE A 37 -6.67 -7.70 11.17
N ILE A 38 -5.90 -8.56 10.49
CA ILE A 38 -4.58 -9.04 10.94
C ILE A 38 -3.61 -7.88 11.13
N LEU A 39 -3.51 -6.99 10.15
CA LEU A 39 -2.61 -5.85 10.19
C LEU A 39 -2.91 -4.94 11.39
N TRP A 40 -4.18 -4.54 11.56
CA TRP A 40 -4.56 -3.61 12.62
C TRP A 40 -4.51 -4.24 14.02
N ILE A 41 -4.95 -5.49 14.19
CA ILE A 41 -4.87 -6.16 15.51
C ILE A 41 -3.43 -6.41 15.93
N MET A 42 -2.55 -6.81 14.99
CA MET A 42 -1.13 -7.03 15.28
C MET A 42 -0.41 -5.71 15.60
N SER A 43 -0.70 -4.66 14.84
CA SER A 43 -0.11 -3.33 15.07
C SER A 43 -0.50 -2.79 16.46
N LEU A 44 -1.78 -2.91 16.85
CA LEU A 44 -2.25 -2.49 18.17
C LEU A 44 -1.64 -3.36 19.29
N THR A 45 -1.61 -4.68 19.11
CA THR A 45 -0.98 -5.61 20.06
C THR A 45 0.48 -5.22 20.32
N LEU A 46 1.25 -4.97 19.25
CA LEU A 46 2.66 -4.62 19.35
C LEU A 46 2.89 -3.23 19.96
N TYR A 47 1.97 -2.30 19.75
CA TYR A 47 1.97 -0.99 20.40
C TYR A 47 1.71 -1.13 21.91
N ASP A 48 0.70 -1.90 22.31
CA ASP A 48 0.34 -2.12 23.72
C ASP A 48 1.41 -2.91 24.50
N LEU A 49 2.20 -3.74 23.82
CA LEU A 49 3.36 -4.45 24.39
C LEU A 49 4.51 -3.50 24.76
N ARG A 50 4.60 -2.30 24.16
CA ARG A 50 5.64 -1.30 24.45
C ARG A 50 7.08 -1.85 24.42
N LEU A 51 7.45 -2.50 23.30
CA LEU A 51 8.84 -2.95 23.11
C LEU A 51 9.83 -1.78 22.94
N SER A 52 9.33 -0.59 22.58
CA SER A 52 10.06 0.68 22.59
C SER A 52 9.67 1.53 23.79
N SER A 53 10.66 2.20 24.40
CA SER A 53 10.43 3.19 25.46
C SER A 53 9.74 4.46 24.98
N LEU A 54 9.61 4.67 23.66
CA LEU A 54 8.96 5.83 23.06
C LEU A 54 7.43 5.79 23.14
N TYR A 55 6.84 4.64 23.51
CA TYR A 55 5.41 4.40 23.39
C TYR A 55 4.67 4.50 24.72
N ASN A 56 3.58 5.27 24.71
CA ASN A 56 2.70 5.46 25.85
C ASN A 56 1.23 5.20 25.48
N PRO A 57 0.81 3.91 25.43
CA PRO A 57 -0.54 3.55 25.06
C PRO A 57 -1.60 4.19 25.94
N THR A 58 -2.70 4.59 25.30
CA THR A 58 -3.85 5.20 25.96
C THR A 58 -5.13 4.41 25.67
N ILE A 59 -6.14 4.58 26.53
CA ILE A 59 -7.48 4.00 26.33
C ILE A 59 -8.10 4.52 25.03
N THR A 60 -7.95 5.82 24.73
CA THR A 60 -8.47 6.45 23.50
C THR A 60 -7.93 5.77 22.25
N ILE A 61 -6.61 5.54 22.19
CA ILE A 61 -5.99 4.84 21.06
C ILE A 61 -6.46 3.40 20.95
N ASN A 62 -6.60 2.71 22.08
CA ASN A 62 -7.15 1.36 22.11
C ASN A 62 -8.58 1.31 21.55
N ILE A 63 -9.47 2.23 21.94
CA ILE A 63 -10.84 2.32 21.42
C ILE A 63 -10.84 2.55 19.90
N ILE A 64 -10.01 3.48 19.42
CA ILE A 64 -9.86 3.78 18.00
C ILE A 64 -9.36 2.53 17.24
N GLY A 65 -8.28 1.91 17.72
CA GLY A 65 -7.72 0.70 17.12
C GLY A 65 -8.69 -0.47 17.10
N ILE A 66 -9.42 -0.70 18.20
CA ILE A 66 -10.49 -1.70 18.33
C ILE A 66 -11.62 -1.45 17.34
N SER A 67 -12.03 -0.20 17.16
CA SER A 67 -13.05 0.16 16.19
C SER A 67 -12.61 -0.20 14.77
N ILE A 68 -11.34 0.05 14.42
CA ILE A 68 -10.80 -0.29 13.10
C ILE A 68 -10.75 -1.80 12.90
N TRP A 69 -10.00 -2.54 13.72
CA TRP A 69 -9.87 -3.98 13.49
C TRP A 69 -11.20 -4.71 13.66
N GLY A 70 -12.06 -4.24 14.59
CA GLY A 70 -13.41 -4.78 14.80
C GLY A 70 -14.29 -4.65 13.57
N SER A 71 -14.23 -3.50 12.88
CA SER A 71 -14.99 -3.29 11.64
C SER A 71 -14.56 -4.23 10.50
N PHE A 72 -13.25 -4.44 10.32
CA PHE A 72 -12.73 -5.38 9.31
C PHE A 72 -13.00 -6.83 9.68
N PHE A 73 -12.98 -7.17 10.97
CA PHE A 73 -13.42 -8.47 11.45
C PHE A 73 -14.89 -8.75 11.08
N ILE A 74 -15.77 -7.77 11.33
CA ILE A 74 -17.19 -7.84 10.96
C ILE A 74 -17.32 -8.00 9.44
N LEU A 75 -16.66 -7.15 8.64
CA LEU A 75 -16.67 -7.23 7.18
C LEU A 75 -16.27 -8.62 6.67
N SER A 76 -15.20 -9.19 7.23
CA SER A 76 -14.67 -10.51 6.83
C SER A 76 -15.64 -11.68 7.06
N ARG A 77 -16.67 -11.48 7.90
CA ARG A 77 -17.75 -12.46 8.12
C ARG A 77 -18.88 -12.33 7.09
N TYR A 78 -19.14 -11.12 6.60
CA TYR A 78 -20.23 -10.85 5.65
C TYR A 78 -19.82 -11.04 4.20
N ILE A 79 -18.64 -10.55 3.82
CA ILE A 79 -18.11 -10.67 2.48
C ILE A 79 -16.68 -11.17 2.54
N PHE A 80 -16.43 -12.25 1.80
CA PHE A 80 -15.10 -12.83 1.69
C PHE A 80 -14.92 -13.47 0.31
N LEU A 81 -13.65 -13.58 -0.09
CA LEU A 81 -13.24 -14.33 -1.26
C LEU A 81 -13.32 -15.84 -1.02
N LYS A 82 -13.84 -16.55 -2.01
CA LYS A 82 -13.79 -18.01 -2.06
C LYS A 82 -12.74 -18.46 -3.06
N LYS A 83 -12.31 -19.72 -2.94
CA LYS A 83 -11.34 -20.33 -3.85
C LYS A 83 -11.85 -20.32 -5.30
N GLU A 84 -13.15 -20.53 -5.48
CA GLU A 84 -13.80 -20.56 -6.79
C GLU A 84 -13.73 -19.20 -7.49
N ASP A 85 -13.84 -18.10 -6.74
CA ASP A 85 -13.78 -16.72 -7.27
C ASP A 85 -12.39 -16.42 -7.87
N ILE A 86 -11.34 -16.84 -7.15
CA ILE A 86 -9.94 -16.71 -7.58
C ILE A 86 -9.66 -17.59 -8.79
N THR A 87 -10.08 -18.86 -8.72
CA THR A 87 -9.87 -19.85 -9.78
C THR A 87 -10.52 -19.40 -11.08
N TYR A 88 -11.79 -18.98 -11.01
CA TYR A 88 -12.53 -18.45 -12.15
C TYR A 88 -11.82 -17.24 -12.77
N THR A 89 -11.34 -16.31 -11.94
CA THR A 89 -10.66 -15.12 -12.45
C THR A 89 -9.38 -15.51 -13.19
N LEU A 90 -8.53 -16.35 -12.60
CA LEU A 90 -7.25 -16.77 -13.19
C LEU A 90 -7.39 -17.58 -14.48
N GLU A 91 -8.32 -18.55 -14.53
CA GLU A 91 -8.54 -19.36 -15.73
C GLU A 91 -8.97 -18.53 -16.94
N ASN A 92 -9.62 -17.40 -16.69
CA ASN A 92 -10.11 -16.50 -17.73
C ASN A 92 -9.15 -15.35 -18.05
N VAL A 93 -8.00 -15.22 -17.37
CA VAL A 93 -6.99 -14.19 -17.70
C VAL A 93 -6.53 -14.30 -19.15
N LYS A 94 -6.38 -15.51 -19.69
CA LYS A 94 -5.91 -15.71 -21.08
C LYS A 94 -6.99 -15.57 -22.16
N LYS A 95 -8.28 -15.54 -21.79
CA LYS A 95 -9.39 -15.71 -22.74
C LYS A 95 -9.92 -14.41 -23.36
N TYR A 96 -9.42 -13.24 -22.97
CA TYR A 96 -9.95 -11.94 -23.40
C TYR A 96 -8.92 -11.03 -24.09
N GLY A 97 -9.34 -10.36 -25.17
CA GLY A 97 -8.53 -9.39 -25.94
C GLY A 97 -8.19 -8.09 -25.19
N VAL A 98 -8.82 -7.83 -24.03
CA VAL A 98 -8.54 -6.64 -23.18
C VAL A 98 -7.08 -6.57 -22.73
N ASN A 99 -6.41 -7.72 -22.60
CA ASN A 99 -5.00 -7.77 -22.20
C ASN A 99 -4.06 -7.01 -23.15
N GLU A 100 -4.41 -6.91 -24.43
CA GLU A 100 -3.62 -6.13 -25.38
C GLU A 100 -3.70 -4.64 -25.08
N ILE A 101 -4.90 -4.14 -24.77
CA ILE A 101 -5.13 -2.74 -24.39
C ILE A 101 -4.33 -2.40 -23.13
N TYR A 102 -4.37 -3.27 -22.12
CA TYR A 102 -3.53 -3.11 -20.92
C TYR A 102 -2.04 -3.12 -21.24
N SER A 103 -1.58 -4.01 -22.12
CA SER A 103 -0.17 -4.07 -22.53
C SER A 103 0.29 -2.77 -23.19
N VAL A 104 -0.55 -2.19 -24.05
CA VAL A 104 -0.29 -0.92 -24.74
C VAL A 104 -0.28 0.24 -23.76
N ALA A 105 -1.29 0.32 -22.89
CA ALA A 105 -1.34 1.34 -21.83
C ALA A 105 -0.08 1.28 -20.95
N ALA A 106 0.34 0.08 -20.54
CA ALA A 106 1.57 -0.13 -19.78
C ALA A 106 2.83 0.29 -20.56
N ASN A 107 2.91 0.02 -21.87
CA ASN A 107 4.03 0.48 -22.70
C ASN A 107 4.10 2.01 -22.80
N VAL A 108 2.94 2.68 -22.97
CA VAL A 108 2.89 4.15 -23.02
C VAL A 108 3.35 4.75 -21.69
N ILE A 109 2.84 4.23 -20.57
CA ILE A 109 3.27 4.64 -19.23
C ILE A 109 4.78 4.42 -19.06
N PHE A 110 5.29 3.26 -19.50
CA PHE A 110 6.70 2.94 -19.41
C PHE A 110 7.59 3.94 -20.15
N VAL A 111 7.28 4.22 -21.42
CA VAL A 111 8.06 5.16 -22.24
C VAL A 111 8.04 6.56 -21.64
N LEU A 112 6.86 7.06 -21.26
CA LEU A 112 6.74 8.40 -20.66
C LEU A 112 7.43 8.49 -19.29
N GLY A 113 7.20 7.49 -18.42
CA GLY A 113 7.78 7.43 -17.08
C GLY A 113 9.30 7.35 -17.10
N LEU A 114 9.88 6.52 -17.97
CA LEU A 114 11.34 6.45 -18.11
C LEU A 114 11.94 7.72 -18.72
N SER A 115 11.29 8.31 -19.72
CA SER A 115 11.79 9.54 -20.33
C SER A 115 11.84 10.68 -19.30
N LEU A 116 10.78 10.82 -18.49
CA LEU A 116 10.73 11.79 -17.40
C LEU A 116 11.72 11.47 -16.28
N PHE A 117 11.91 10.19 -15.94
CA PHE A 117 12.92 9.79 -14.97
C PHE A 117 14.33 10.15 -15.45
N ALA A 118 14.69 9.79 -16.68
CA ALA A 118 15.98 10.12 -17.27
C ALA A 118 16.22 11.64 -17.34
N TYR A 119 15.19 12.41 -17.68
CA TYR A 119 15.25 13.88 -17.65
C TYR A 119 15.53 14.42 -16.24
N ASN A 120 14.85 13.92 -15.22
CA ASN A 120 15.08 14.36 -13.83
C ASN A 120 16.47 13.94 -13.32
N VAL A 121 16.94 12.74 -13.68
CA VAL A 121 18.30 12.29 -13.37
C VAL A 121 19.35 13.17 -14.04
N ASN A 122 19.13 13.56 -15.29
CA ASN A 122 20.04 14.48 -15.99
C ASN A 122 20.05 15.89 -15.33
N LYS A 123 18.90 16.35 -14.83
CA LYS A 123 18.76 17.67 -14.21
C LYS A 123 19.34 17.73 -12.79
N TYR A 124 19.14 16.70 -11.98
CA TYR A 124 19.44 16.71 -10.55
C TYR A 124 20.55 15.74 -10.12
N GLY A 125 21.04 14.89 -11.03
CA GLY A 125 21.92 13.78 -10.67
C GLY A 125 21.17 12.60 -10.04
N LEU A 126 21.91 11.55 -9.65
CA LEU A 126 21.38 10.39 -8.95
C LEU A 126 21.69 10.47 -7.46
N THR A 127 20.66 10.62 -6.61
CA THR A 127 20.83 10.75 -5.15
C THR A 127 21.46 9.53 -4.50
N ILE A 128 21.33 8.33 -5.09
CA ILE A 128 21.99 7.13 -4.57
C ILE A 128 23.53 7.23 -4.60
N LEU A 129 24.08 8.14 -5.40
CA LEU A 129 25.52 8.39 -5.49
C LEU A 129 26.00 9.49 -4.52
N GLU A 130 25.09 10.22 -3.89
CA GLU A 130 25.41 11.24 -2.89
C GLU A 130 25.80 10.58 -1.55
N GLU A 131 26.60 11.28 -0.75
CA GLU A 131 26.98 10.85 0.61
C GLU A 131 25.78 10.90 1.57
N ASN A 132 24.99 11.98 1.51
CA ASN A 132 23.77 12.13 2.31
C ASN A 132 22.54 11.66 1.52
N ARG A 133 22.04 10.46 1.86
CA ARG A 133 20.91 9.80 1.18
C ARG A 133 19.60 9.86 1.97
N VAL A 134 19.50 10.79 2.91
CA VAL A 134 18.32 10.95 3.76
C VAL A 134 17.10 11.31 2.91
N ASN A 135 17.30 12.21 1.95
CA ASN A 135 16.26 12.67 1.03
C ASN A 135 16.04 11.68 -0.12
N LYS A 136 14.81 11.69 -0.64
CA LYS A 136 14.44 10.91 -1.83
C LYS A 136 15.03 11.58 -3.07
N GLN A 137 15.10 10.83 -4.17
CA GLN A 137 15.45 11.41 -5.48
C GLN A 137 14.55 12.63 -5.77
N PRO A 138 15.13 13.82 -6.02
CA PRO A 138 14.37 14.99 -6.39
C PRO A 138 13.71 14.76 -7.75
N LEU A 139 12.39 14.98 -7.79
CA LEU A 139 11.58 14.85 -8.99
C LEU A 139 10.71 16.10 -9.11
N ASP A 140 10.64 16.65 -10.33
CA ASP A 140 9.69 17.71 -10.65
C ASP A 140 8.26 17.23 -10.35
N HIS A 141 7.42 18.14 -9.82
CA HIS A 141 6.12 17.79 -9.23
C HIS A 141 5.25 16.90 -10.14
N TYR A 142 5.01 17.33 -11.38
CA TYR A 142 4.20 16.55 -12.34
C TYR A 142 4.91 15.30 -12.85
N SER A 143 6.23 15.36 -13.02
CA SER A 143 7.05 14.23 -13.44
C SER A 143 6.95 13.08 -12.44
N SER A 144 6.91 13.39 -11.14
CA SER A 144 6.81 12.39 -10.08
C SER A 144 5.58 11.49 -10.22
N TYR A 145 4.43 12.04 -10.59
CA TYR A 145 3.20 11.26 -10.79
C TYR A 145 3.36 10.24 -11.91
N VAL A 146 3.88 10.66 -13.06
CA VAL A 146 4.06 9.79 -14.22
C VAL A 146 5.15 8.74 -13.97
N ILE A 147 6.25 9.12 -13.32
CA ILE A 147 7.31 8.18 -12.93
C ILE A 147 6.75 7.13 -11.97
N TYR A 148 5.92 7.49 -10.99
CA TYR A 148 5.33 6.52 -10.08
C TYR A 148 4.25 5.64 -10.75
N MET A 149 3.69 6.03 -11.90
CA MET A 149 2.83 5.15 -12.72
C MET A 149 3.59 3.94 -13.29
N LEU A 150 4.92 3.94 -13.27
CA LEU A 150 5.72 2.76 -13.56
C LEU A 150 5.33 1.57 -12.67
N VAL A 151 4.77 1.80 -11.47
CA VAL A 151 4.18 0.74 -10.64
C VAL A 151 3.10 -0.03 -11.39
N LEU A 152 2.09 0.67 -11.94
CA LEU A 152 1.01 0.01 -12.69
C LEU A 152 1.52 -0.67 -13.95
N ALA A 153 2.48 -0.04 -14.65
CA ALA A 153 3.12 -0.67 -15.81
C ALA A 153 3.81 -1.98 -15.41
N SER A 154 4.58 -1.99 -14.33
CA SER A 154 5.20 -3.19 -13.77
C SER A 154 4.19 -4.26 -13.36
N GLU A 155 3.10 -3.88 -12.68
CA GLU A 155 2.04 -4.81 -12.27
C GLU A 155 1.41 -5.52 -13.48
N ILE A 156 1.02 -4.75 -14.50
CA ILE A 156 0.45 -5.28 -15.74
C ILE A 156 1.46 -6.20 -16.43
N LYS A 157 2.70 -5.73 -16.62
CA LYS A 157 3.74 -6.47 -17.34
C LYS A 157 4.17 -7.74 -16.63
N TYR A 158 4.20 -7.73 -15.30
CA TYR A 158 4.43 -8.93 -14.51
C TYR A 158 3.34 -9.98 -14.75
N ILE A 159 2.06 -9.59 -14.65
CA ILE A 159 0.93 -10.51 -14.86
C ILE A 159 0.94 -11.04 -16.30
N LEU A 160 1.18 -10.18 -17.30
CA LEU A 160 1.27 -10.58 -18.70
C LEU A 160 2.45 -11.55 -18.94
N PHE A 161 3.65 -11.24 -18.44
CA PHE A 161 4.81 -12.13 -18.53
C PHE A 161 4.50 -13.49 -17.90
N ARG A 162 3.88 -13.53 -16.72
CA ARG A 162 3.56 -14.79 -16.04
C ARG A 162 2.60 -15.68 -16.86
N ASN A 163 1.72 -15.07 -17.65
CA ASN A 163 0.72 -15.77 -18.44
C ASN A 163 1.19 -16.15 -19.86
N TYR A 164 1.91 -15.26 -20.53
CA TYR A 164 2.30 -15.39 -21.94
C TYR A 164 3.79 -15.66 -22.17
N ARG A 165 4.63 -15.50 -21.13
CA ARG A 165 6.09 -15.72 -21.16
C ARG A 165 6.85 -14.89 -22.22
N LYS A 166 6.30 -13.74 -22.63
CA LYS A 166 6.98 -12.81 -23.55
C LYS A 166 8.13 -12.11 -22.83
N ILE A 167 9.36 -12.31 -23.30
CA ILE A 167 10.58 -11.75 -22.68
C ILE A 167 10.52 -10.22 -22.62
N LEU A 168 9.94 -9.56 -23.62
CA LEU A 168 9.79 -8.10 -23.63
C LEU A 168 9.02 -7.59 -22.40
N ASP A 169 7.98 -8.30 -21.96
CA ASP A 169 7.21 -7.90 -20.77
C ASP A 169 8.07 -8.02 -19.50
N LEU A 170 8.95 -9.03 -19.42
CA LEU A 170 9.92 -9.17 -18.32
C LEU A 170 10.94 -8.03 -18.31
N ILE A 171 11.47 -7.65 -19.48
CA ILE A 171 12.45 -6.55 -19.60
C ILE A 171 11.82 -5.24 -19.12
N ILE A 172 10.63 -4.91 -19.61
CA ILE A 172 9.91 -3.69 -19.21
C ILE A 172 9.65 -3.68 -17.70
N PHE A 173 9.23 -4.82 -17.15
CA PHE A 173 9.02 -5.00 -15.72
C PHE A 173 10.30 -4.73 -14.90
N MET A 174 11.43 -5.35 -15.28
CA MET A 174 12.70 -5.22 -14.57
C MET A 174 13.27 -3.79 -14.64
N ILE A 175 13.23 -3.15 -15.82
CA ILE A 175 13.70 -1.77 -15.98
C ILE A 175 12.85 -0.80 -15.15
N SER A 176 11.53 -1.01 -15.12
CA SER A 176 10.62 -0.18 -14.32
C SER A 176 10.90 -0.32 -12.82
N ILE A 177 11.13 -1.54 -12.32
CA ILE A 177 11.55 -1.77 -10.93
C ILE A 177 12.86 -1.04 -10.63
N PHE A 178 13.84 -1.16 -11.52
CA PHE A 178 15.13 -0.53 -11.33
C PHE A 178 15.01 0.99 -11.24
N ALA A 179 14.26 1.62 -12.15
CA ALA A 179 13.99 3.06 -12.09
C ALA A 179 13.29 3.46 -10.79
N LEU A 180 12.27 2.71 -10.36
CA LEU A 180 11.58 2.97 -9.09
C LEU A 180 12.51 2.82 -7.87
N PHE A 181 13.42 1.84 -7.88
CA PHE A 181 14.43 1.66 -6.85
C PHE A 181 15.39 2.83 -6.75
N LEU A 182 15.85 3.35 -7.89
CA LEU A 182 16.71 4.52 -7.94
C LEU A 182 16.05 5.79 -7.40
N THR A 183 14.71 5.85 -7.28
CA THR A 183 14.04 6.98 -6.62
C THR A 183 14.26 7.05 -5.11
N LEU A 184 14.81 5.97 -4.50
CA LEU A 184 14.96 5.80 -3.05
C LEU A 184 13.64 5.93 -2.28
N ASN A 185 12.50 5.73 -2.95
CA ASN A 185 11.17 5.73 -2.34
C ASN A 185 10.66 4.30 -2.16
N ARG A 186 10.49 3.87 -0.90
CA ARG A 186 10.05 2.51 -0.57
C ARG A 186 8.57 2.25 -0.92
N GLY A 187 7.74 3.29 -0.98
CA GLY A 187 6.30 3.18 -1.20
C GLY A 187 5.94 2.50 -2.54
N PRO A 188 6.39 3.03 -3.69
CA PRO A 188 6.15 2.42 -5.00
C PRO A 188 6.54 0.94 -5.10
N ILE A 189 7.69 0.56 -4.54
CA ILE A 189 8.15 -0.84 -4.52
C ILE A 189 7.23 -1.71 -3.64
N ALA A 190 6.80 -1.20 -2.49
CA ALA A 190 5.88 -1.92 -1.62
C ALA A 190 4.53 -2.21 -2.31
N PHE A 191 4.00 -1.26 -3.09
CA PHE A 191 2.76 -1.47 -3.86
C PHE A 191 2.92 -2.60 -4.88
N LEU A 192 4.02 -2.60 -5.62
CA LEU A 192 4.32 -3.66 -6.58
C LEU A 192 4.48 -5.02 -5.90
N PHE A 193 5.16 -5.07 -4.75
CA PHE A 193 5.33 -6.28 -3.97
C PHE A 193 3.99 -6.88 -3.51
N VAL A 194 3.05 -6.05 -3.03
CA VAL A 194 1.70 -6.49 -2.66
C VAL A 194 1.00 -7.15 -3.84
N THR A 195 1.04 -6.54 -5.03
CA THR A 195 0.43 -7.09 -6.23
C THR A 195 1.04 -8.42 -6.65
N ILE A 196 2.37 -8.51 -6.68
CA ILE A 196 3.10 -9.75 -7.02
C ILE A 196 2.76 -10.86 -6.01
N ALA A 197 2.83 -10.57 -4.72
CA ALA A 197 2.58 -11.54 -3.66
C ALA A 197 1.15 -12.09 -3.72
N LEU A 198 0.15 -11.21 -3.85
CA LEU A 198 -1.25 -11.63 -3.98
C LEU A 198 -1.48 -12.46 -5.24
N TYR A 199 -0.90 -12.05 -6.37
CA TYR A 199 -1.05 -12.75 -7.64
C TYR A 199 -0.40 -14.15 -7.62
N GLU A 200 0.79 -14.30 -7.02
CA GLU A 200 1.40 -15.62 -6.88
C GLU A 200 0.64 -16.53 -5.90
N VAL A 201 0.09 -15.98 -4.81
CA VAL A 201 -0.79 -16.76 -3.93
C VAL A 201 -2.07 -17.17 -4.67
N PHE A 202 -2.66 -16.30 -5.51
CA PHE A 202 -3.76 -16.68 -6.38
C PHE A 202 -3.38 -17.83 -7.31
N ASN A 203 -2.24 -17.73 -8.00
CA ASN A 203 -1.74 -18.79 -8.89
C ASN A 203 -1.57 -20.11 -8.14
N PHE A 204 -0.99 -20.05 -6.94
CA PHE A 204 -0.82 -21.22 -6.09
C PHE A 204 -2.16 -21.83 -5.67
N ILE A 205 -3.15 -21.01 -5.26
CA ILE A 205 -4.50 -21.48 -4.93
C ILE A 205 -5.12 -22.25 -6.11
N ASN A 206 -4.97 -21.73 -7.33
CA ASN A 206 -5.47 -22.34 -8.56
C ASN A 206 -4.82 -23.71 -8.84
N ILE A 207 -3.49 -23.79 -8.80
CA ILE A 207 -2.76 -25.03 -9.15
C ILE A 207 -2.61 -26.01 -7.98
N SER A 208 -2.88 -25.58 -6.74
CA SER A 208 -2.59 -26.32 -5.51
C SER A 208 -3.09 -27.77 -5.55
N LYS A 209 -4.29 -28.03 -6.08
CA LYS A 209 -4.87 -29.37 -6.16
C LYS A 209 -4.04 -30.34 -7.03
N ARG A 210 -3.31 -29.83 -8.02
CA ARG A 210 -2.49 -30.62 -8.96
C ARG A 210 -1.05 -30.85 -8.47
N LEU A 211 -0.62 -30.10 -7.46
CA LEU A 211 0.73 -30.20 -6.90
C LEU A 211 0.82 -31.35 -5.89
N SER A 212 1.96 -32.04 -5.88
CA SER A 212 2.30 -33.03 -4.86
C SER A 212 2.46 -32.37 -3.48
N LYS A 213 2.39 -33.18 -2.41
CA LYS A 213 2.56 -32.69 -1.02
C LYS A 213 3.90 -31.95 -0.86
N THR A 214 4.99 -32.49 -1.41
CA THR A 214 6.33 -31.88 -1.40
C THR A 214 6.36 -30.53 -2.12
N GLN A 215 5.80 -30.45 -3.33
CA GLN A 215 5.74 -29.20 -4.10
C GLN A 215 4.94 -28.11 -3.38
N ARG A 216 3.88 -28.48 -2.66
CA ARG A 216 3.11 -27.52 -1.84
C ARG A 216 3.96 -26.96 -0.70
N TYR A 217 4.69 -27.81 0.04
CA TYR A 217 5.57 -27.34 1.11
C TYR A 217 6.72 -26.48 0.60
N ILE A 218 7.33 -26.83 -0.54
CA ILE A 218 8.34 -25.99 -1.18
C ILE A 218 7.76 -24.62 -1.53
N THR A 219 6.54 -24.57 -2.07
CA THR A 219 5.90 -23.30 -2.42
C THR A 219 5.59 -22.46 -1.17
N TYR A 220 5.09 -23.07 -0.09
CA TYR A 220 4.93 -22.39 1.19
C TYR A 220 6.24 -21.85 1.74
N GLY A 221 7.31 -22.65 1.70
CA GLY A 221 8.65 -22.22 2.07
C GLY A 221 9.13 -21.03 1.24
N SER A 222 8.90 -21.05 -0.08
CA SER A 222 9.28 -19.95 -0.98
C SER A 222 8.51 -18.67 -0.71
N LEU A 223 7.22 -18.75 -0.38
CA LEU A 223 6.41 -17.59 0.01
C LEU A 223 6.91 -17.00 1.34
N SER A 224 7.24 -17.84 2.32
CA SER A 224 7.83 -17.39 3.59
C SER A 224 9.20 -16.74 3.38
N LEU A 225 10.05 -17.32 2.54
CA LEU A 225 11.35 -16.74 2.17
C LEU A 225 11.21 -15.39 1.46
N LEU A 226 10.21 -15.25 0.60
CA LEU A 226 9.90 -13.98 -0.07
C LEU A 226 9.49 -12.88 0.92
N ILE A 227 8.68 -13.22 1.94
CA ILE A 227 8.33 -12.28 3.02
C ILE A 227 9.57 -11.92 3.85
N ILE A 228 10.39 -12.90 4.22
CA ILE A 228 11.65 -12.67 4.96
C ILE A 228 12.59 -11.77 4.15
N GLY A 229 12.77 -12.05 2.86
CA GLY A 229 13.58 -11.24 1.96
C GLY A 229 13.08 -9.81 1.84
N PHE A 230 11.75 -9.60 1.79
CA PHE A 230 11.15 -8.27 1.82
C PHE A 230 11.45 -7.52 3.13
N VAL A 231 11.33 -8.19 4.28
CA VAL A 231 11.65 -7.59 5.59
C VAL A 231 13.14 -7.20 5.67
N ILE A 232 14.04 -8.07 5.21
CA ILE A 232 15.48 -7.76 5.16
C ILE A 232 15.77 -6.59 4.23
N PHE A 233 15.21 -6.58 3.02
CA PHE A 233 15.35 -5.48 2.07
C PHE A 233 14.83 -4.16 2.64
N PHE A 234 13.66 -4.19 3.29
CA PHE A 234 13.07 -3.03 3.94
C PHE A 234 13.99 -2.48 5.04
N GLY A 235 14.59 -3.37 5.83
CA GLY A 235 15.59 -3.01 6.84
C GLY A 235 16.89 -2.45 6.27
N PHE A 236 17.38 -3.02 5.16
CA PHE A 236 18.58 -2.55 4.47
C PHE A 236 18.42 -1.12 3.96
N VAL A 237 17.34 -0.81 3.23
CA VAL A 237 17.03 0.56 2.81
C VAL A 237 16.76 1.44 4.04
N GLY A 238 16.22 0.87 5.11
CA GLY A 238 16.12 1.40 6.48
C GLY A 238 17.40 2.06 6.93
N ASN A 239 18.41 1.22 7.11
CA ASN A 239 19.71 1.57 7.63
C ASN A 239 20.44 2.56 6.71
N LEU A 240 20.46 2.30 5.40
CA LEU A 240 21.13 3.17 4.42
C LEU A 240 20.66 4.63 4.47
N ARG A 241 19.39 4.89 4.83
CA ARG A 241 18.86 6.26 4.90
C ARG A 241 19.15 6.96 6.23
N MET A 242 19.48 6.21 7.28
CA MET A 242 19.67 6.74 8.63
C MET A 242 21.12 6.68 9.11
N GLU A 243 21.97 5.88 8.47
CA GLU A 243 23.38 5.66 8.83
C GLU A 243 24.09 6.98 9.14
N TYR A 244 24.17 7.88 8.15
CA TYR A 244 24.78 9.20 8.32
C TYR A 244 24.16 10.02 9.47
N VAL A 245 22.83 10.01 9.60
CA VAL A 245 22.15 10.83 10.62
C VAL A 245 22.35 10.28 12.02
N LEU A 246 22.38 8.95 12.17
CA LEU A 246 22.61 8.30 13.45
C LEU A 246 24.05 8.46 13.91
N GLU A 247 25.01 8.31 13.00
CA GLU A 247 26.44 8.38 13.30
C GLU A 247 26.93 9.82 13.47
N GLU A 248 26.63 10.71 12.52
CA GLU A 248 27.22 12.05 12.46
C GLU A 248 26.40 13.13 13.16
N VAL A 249 25.07 12.98 13.24
CA VAL A 249 24.18 14.02 13.81
C VAL A 249 23.77 13.65 15.24
N TYR A 250 23.18 12.47 15.43
CA TYR A 250 22.68 12.07 16.74
C TYR A 250 23.73 11.40 17.61
N GLN A 251 24.80 10.84 17.02
CA GLN A 251 25.84 10.08 17.73
C GLN A 251 25.26 8.94 18.58
N THR A 252 24.28 8.21 18.03
CA THR A 252 23.58 7.11 18.71
C THR A 252 23.47 5.89 17.80
N THR A 253 23.30 4.71 18.40
CA THR A 253 22.90 3.53 17.63
C THR A 253 21.41 3.55 17.26
N LEU A 254 21.03 2.78 16.24
CA LEU A 254 19.62 2.62 15.84
C LEU A 254 18.73 2.18 17.01
N TRP A 255 19.20 1.25 17.84
CA TRP A 255 18.43 0.70 18.95
C TRP A 255 18.23 1.70 20.08
N GLU A 256 19.27 2.46 20.42
CA GLU A 256 19.20 3.52 21.42
C GLU A 256 18.27 4.63 20.96
N HIS A 257 18.39 5.04 19.69
CA HIS A 257 17.55 6.06 19.07
C HIS A 257 16.06 5.71 19.13
N TYR A 258 15.70 4.44 18.92
CA TYR A 258 14.32 3.96 19.02
C TYR A 258 13.95 3.38 20.39
N GLY A 259 14.86 3.40 21.37
CA GLY A 259 14.62 2.92 22.73
C GLY A 259 14.21 1.44 22.80
N VAL A 260 14.79 0.58 21.97
CA VAL A 260 14.50 -0.86 21.90
C VAL A 260 15.71 -1.70 22.30
N SER A 261 15.50 -2.97 22.65
CA SER A 261 16.59 -3.90 22.94
C SER A 261 17.50 -4.14 21.72
N THR A 262 18.81 -4.13 21.95
CA THR A 262 19.84 -4.47 20.94
C THR A 262 19.74 -5.91 20.42
N LEU A 263 18.97 -6.78 21.10
CA LEU A 263 18.67 -8.14 20.63
C LEU A 263 17.70 -8.17 19.44
N MET A 264 16.96 -7.09 19.18
CA MET A 264 16.02 -7.02 18.06
C MET A 264 16.79 -6.82 16.73
N PRO A 265 16.68 -7.70 15.73
CA PRO A 265 17.30 -7.46 14.43
C PRO A 265 16.82 -6.15 13.80
N SER A 266 17.72 -5.37 13.19
CA SER A 266 17.40 -4.05 12.62
C SER A 266 16.23 -4.10 11.62
N ALA A 267 16.14 -5.16 10.81
CA ALA A 267 15.02 -5.36 9.90
C ALA A 267 13.66 -5.49 10.62
N LEU A 268 13.62 -6.20 11.75
CA LEU A 268 12.40 -6.31 12.57
C LEU A 268 12.10 -5.02 13.32
N LEU A 269 13.13 -4.30 13.79
CA LEU A 269 12.99 -2.97 14.38
C LEU A 269 12.29 -2.02 13.40
N TRP A 270 12.74 -1.99 12.14
CA TRP A 270 12.10 -1.15 11.12
C TRP A 270 10.63 -1.49 10.90
N VAL A 271 10.29 -2.78 10.78
CA VAL A 271 8.89 -3.19 10.64
C VAL A 271 8.09 -2.80 11.88
N TYR A 272 8.62 -3.08 13.08
CA TYR A 272 8.00 -2.75 14.35
C TYR A 272 7.69 -1.27 14.47
N VAL A 273 8.69 -0.40 14.28
CA VAL A 273 8.53 1.05 14.35
C VAL A 273 7.51 1.53 13.32
N TYR A 274 7.57 1.07 12.08
CA TYR A 274 6.63 1.51 11.04
C TYR A 274 5.18 1.19 11.37
N ILE A 275 4.89 0.00 11.91
CA ILE A 275 3.50 -0.41 12.19
C ILE A 275 2.97 0.11 13.54
N THR A 276 3.84 0.48 14.47
CA THR A 276 3.45 0.93 15.83
C THR A 276 3.53 2.44 16.03
N SER A 277 4.49 3.13 15.40
CA SER A 277 4.63 4.59 15.49
C SER A 277 3.39 5.39 15.08
N PRO A 278 2.52 4.95 14.15
CA PRO A 278 1.30 5.68 13.85
C PRO A 278 0.38 5.86 15.05
N PHE A 279 0.29 4.85 15.94
CA PHE A 279 -0.53 4.94 17.14
C PHE A 279 0.01 5.95 18.15
N GLU A 280 1.32 5.99 18.35
CA GLU A 280 1.95 6.99 19.22
C GLU A 280 1.77 8.41 18.67
N ASN A 281 1.95 8.57 17.35
CA ASN A 281 1.74 9.84 16.69
C ASN A 281 0.30 10.33 16.86
N ILE A 282 -0.71 9.47 16.73
CA ILE A 282 -2.11 9.85 17.02
C ILE A 282 -2.27 10.23 18.49
N ALA A 283 -1.71 9.44 19.41
CA ALA A 283 -1.86 9.65 20.84
C ALA A 283 -1.40 11.06 21.21
N PHE A 284 -0.23 11.45 20.70
CA PHE A 284 0.32 12.77 20.93
C PHE A 284 -0.50 13.86 20.23
N SER A 285 -0.76 13.74 18.93
CA SER A 285 -1.42 14.79 18.15
C SER A 285 -2.84 15.08 18.67
N LEU A 286 -3.61 14.05 19.06
CA LEU A 286 -4.97 14.27 19.59
C LEU A 286 -4.99 14.93 20.98
N VAL A 287 -3.91 14.82 21.75
CA VAL A 287 -3.82 15.38 23.11
C VAL A 287 -3.20 16.77 23.11
N ASN A 288 -2.18 17.00 22.29
CA ASN A 288 -1.30 18.17 22.40
C ASN A 288 -1.48 19.20 21.30
N GLU A 289 -2.14 18.86 20.18
CA GLU A 289 -2.26 19.76 19.04
C GLU A 289 -3.70 20.22 18.82
N THR A 290 -3.88 21.52 18.63
CA THR A 290 -5.15 22.13 18.24
C THR A 290 -5.02 22.64 16.81
N VAL A 291 -5.79 22.06 15.89
CA VAL A 291 -5.81 22.44 14.47
C VAL A 291 -7.22 22.84 14.04
N SER A 292 -7.33 23.71 13.04
CA SER A 292 -8.62 24.09 12.48
C SER A 292 -9.18 22.98 11.59
N TYR A 293 -10.52 22.90 11.52
CA TYR A 293 -11.17 21.89 10.68
C TYR A 293 -10.84 22.05 9.19
N ALA A 294 -10.53 20.93 8.53
CA ALA A 294 -10.17 20.89 7.12
C ALA A 294 -11.33 20.47 6.19
N TYR A 295 -12.48 20.05 6.71
CA TYR A 295 -13.72 19.81 5.93
C TYR A 295 -13.58 18.87 4.71
N PHE A 296 -13.14 17.62 4.93
CA PHE A 296 -12.82 16.62 3.89
C PHE A 296 -11.68 17.02 2.95
N ASN A 297 -11.00 18.11 3.22
CA ASN A 297 -9.89 18.52 2.40
C ASN A 297 -8.77 17.49 2.42
N ASN A 298 -8.50 16.86 3.56
CA ASN A 298 -7.48 15.82 3.62
C ASN A 298 -7.87 14.59 2.79
N LEU A 299 -9.15 14.20 2.80
CA LEU A 299 -9.67 13.03 2.09
C LEU A 299 -9.65 13.23 0.58
N LEU A 300 -10.07 14.42 0.13
CA LEU A 300 -10.30 14.74 -1.28
C LEU A 300 -9.22 15.69 -1.84
N TYR A 301 -8.10 15.85 -1.13
CA TYR A 301 -7.04 16.80 -1.48
C TYR A 301 -6.65 16.79 -2.95
N PRO A 302 -6.36 15.63 -3.59
CA PRO A 302 -5.95 15.63 -4.99
C PRO A 302 -7.03 16.20 -5.93
N PHE A 303 -8.30 15.93 -5.65
CA PHE A 303 -9.42 16.39 -6.48
C PHE A 303 -9.73 17.87 -6.25
N ILE A 304 -9.68 18.32 -4.99
CA ILE A 304 -9.91 19.73 -4.64
C ILE A 304 -8.78 20.60 -5.19
N LYS A 305 -7.51 20.20 -4.99
CA LYS A 305 -6.35 20.94 -5.51
C LYS A 305 -6.37 21.01 -7.03
N PHE A 306 -6.70 19.91 -7.70
CA PHE A 306 -6.84 19.90 -9.16
C PHE A 306 -7.94 20.87 -9.63
N SER A 307 -9.12 20.80 -9.01
CA SER A 307 -10.24 21.70 -9.35
C SER A 307 -9.91 23.17 -9.09
N ALA A 308 -9.25 23.47 -7.97
CA ALA A 308 -8.79 24.81 -7.63
C ALA A 308 -7.78 25.35 -8.65
N ASN A 309 -6.84 24.52 -9.11
CA ASN A 309 -5.90 24.89 -10.16
C ASN A 309 -6.61 25.17 -11.50
N LEU A 310 -7.60 24.36 -11.87
CA LEU A 310 -8.35 24.53 -13.13
C LEU A 310 -9.11 25.87 -13.19
N ILE A 311 -9.62 26.36 -12.06
CA ILE A 311 -10.34 27.64 -11.98
C ILE A 311 -9.43 28.83 -11.61
N GLY A 312 -8.10 28.65 -11.64
CA GLY A 312 -7.14 29.70 -11.32
C GLY A 312 -7.04 30.07 -9.83
N LYS A 313 -7.66 29.31 -8.93
CA LYS A 313 -7.70 29.53 -7.46
C LYS A 313 -6.68 28.68 -6.70
N GLY A 314 -5.68 28.14 -7.40
CA GLY A 314 -4.70 27.20 -6.85
C GLY A 314 -3.87 27.77 -5.69
N GLU A 315 -3.42 29.02 -5.80
CA GLU A 315 -2.61 29.68 -4.77
C GLU A 315 -3.45 30.15 -3.58
N GLU A 316 -4.66 30.67 -3.82
CA GLU A 316 -5.62 31.02 -2.76
C GLU A 316 -5.96 29.79 -1.91
N TYR A 317 -6.22 28.66 -2.55
CA TYR A 317 -6.45 27.40 -1.88
C TYR A 317 -5.23 26.92 -1.07
N LYS A 318 -4.01 27.09 -1.61
CA LYS A 318 -2.77 26.76 -0.89
C LYS A 318 -2.60 27.64 0.35
N ALA A 319 -2.85 28.94 0.24
CA ALA A 319 -2.79 29.87 1.37
C ALA A 319 -3.85 29.53 2.43
N TRP A 320 -5.08 29.22 2.00
CA TRP A 320 -6.15 28.75 2.90
C TRP A 320 -5.73 27.48 3.65
N LEU A 321 -5.14 26.51 2.95
CA LEU A 321 -4.70 25.25 3.55
C LEU A 321 -3.59 25.47 4.58
N ILE A 322 -2.60 26.31 4.27
CA ILE A 322 -1.52 26.67 5.22
C ILE A 322 -2.12 27.34 6.47
N GLY A 323 -3.09 28.23 6.29
CA GLY A 323 -3.77 28.93 7.39
C GLY A 323 -4.58 28.02 8.33
N ARG A 324 -4.87 26.77 7.96
CA ARG A 324 -5.56 25.81 8.85
C ARG A 324 -4.63 25.11 9.83
N GLY A 325 -3.32 25.12 9.57
CA GLY A 325 -2.37 24.23 10.23
C GLY A 325 -2.57 22.76 9.83
N SER A 326 -1.73 21.88 10.36
CA SER A 326 -1.81 20.44 10.12
C SER A 326 -1.27 19.70 11.33
N TYR A 327 -1.84 18.53 11.63
CA TYR A 327 -1.24 17.68 12.66
C TYR A 327 0.17 17.26 12.24
N THR A 328 1.11 17.40 13.17
CA THR A 328 2.51 16.98 12.97
C THR A 328 2.74 15.63 13.64
N PRO A 329 3.37 14.65 12.98
CA PRO A 329 3.70 13.40 13.64
C PRO A 329 4.79 13.68 14.68
N TYR A 330 4.45 13.57 15.97
CA TYR A 330 5.33 13.80 17.11
C TYR A 330 6.70 13.12 17.00
N LEU A 331 6.72 11.87 16.56
CA LEU A 331 7.96 11.12 16.43
C LEU A 331 8.83 11.64 15.28
N GLN A 332 8.33 12.49 14.38
CA GLN A 332 9.10 13.03 13.24
C GLN A 332 10.25 13.88 13.74
N GLU A 333 10.01 14.73 14.74
CA GLU A 333 11.03 15.59 15.33
C GLU A 333 11.96 14.83 16.28
N LYS A 334 11.49 13.72 16.86
CA LYS A 334 12.28 12.93 17.82
C LYS A 334 13.15 11.85 17.19
N VAL A 335 12.66 11.18 16.14
CA VAL A 335 13.33 10.01 15.56
C VAL A 335 13.41 9.97 14.03
N GLY A 336 12.79 10.93 13.32
CA GLY A 336 12.95 11.12 11.87
C GLY A 336 12.14 10.17 10.98
N LEU A 337 12.40 8.85 11.03
CA LEU A 337 11.73 7.86 10.18
C LEU A 337 10.60 7.12 10.90
N ASN A 338 9.44 7.77 10.97
CA ASN A 338 8.19 7.16 11.43
C ASN A 338 7.08 7.37 10.39
N ALA A 339 5.91 6.80 10.67
CA ALA A 339 4.73 6.98 9.85
C ALA A 339 3.62 7.65 10.67
N ALA A 340 2.84 8.51 10.01
CA ALA A 340 1.54 8.93 10.52
C ALA A 340 0.51 7.84 10.17
N THR A 341 -0.78 8.09 10.40
CA THR A 341 -1.87 7.28 9.84
C THR A 341 -2.94 8.22 9.32
N PHE A 342 -4.00 7.70 8.71
CA PHE A 342 -5.13 8.52 8.27
C PHE A 342 -5.88 9.21 9.43
N ILE A 343 -5.74 8.70 10.67
CA ILE A 343 -6.58 9.10 11.80
C ILE A 343 -6.46 10.59 12.15
N PRO A 344 -5.25 11.19 12.34
CA PRO A 344 -5.16 12.61 12.66
C PRO A 344 -5.80 13.48 11.58
N GLU A 345 -5.63 13.13 10.30
CA GLU A 345 -6.25 13.84 9.19
C GLU A 345 -7.78 13.73 9.17
N ALA A 346 -8.30 12.55 9.50
CA ALA A 346 -9.73 12.33 9.63
C ALA A 346 -10.32 13.15 10.79
N TYR A 347 -9.60 13.24 11.91
CA TYR A 347 -9.96 14.12 13.03
C TYR A 347 -9.86 15.61 12.66
N GLN A 348 -8.88 15.99 11.83
CA GLN A 348 -8.80 17.36 11.34
C GLN A 348 -9.98 17.68 10.42
N ASP A 349 -10.51 16.75 9.64
CA ASP A 349 -11.62 17.06 8.73
C ASP A 349 -12.92 17.35 9.49
N PHE A 350 -13.32 16.49 10.45
CA PHE A 350 -14.58 16.62 11.22
C PHE A 350 -14.54 15.96 12.61
N GLY A 351 -13.38 15.90 13.26
CA GLY A 351 -13.21 15.21 14.54
C GLY A 351 -13.59 13.73 14.46
N PHE A 352 -14.29 13.24 15.48
CA PHE A 352 -14.74 11.85 15.55
C PHE A 352 -15.64 11.44 14.37
N ILE A 353 -16.46 12.37 13.85
CA ILE A 353 -17.30 12.11 12.66
C ILE A 353 -16.41 11.83 11.45
N GLY A 354 -15.34 12.60 11.27
CA GLY A 354 -14.39 12.40 10.18
C GLY A 354 -13.73 11.02 10.26
N PHE A 355 -13.32 10.57 11.45
CA PHE A 355 -12.82 9.21 11.67
C PHE A 355 -13.81 8.12 11.21
N ILE A 356 -15.08 8.23 11.60
CA ILE A 356 -16.13 7.28 11.18
C ILE A 356 -16.28 7.26 9.66
N VAL A 357 -16.31 8.44 9.02
CA VAL A 357 -16.47 8.55 7.56
C VAL A 357 -15.30 7.89 6.84
N TYR A 358 -14.05 8.18 7.24
CA TYR A 358 -12.87 7.57 6.65
C TYR A 358 -12.87 6.04 6.81
N LEU A 359 -13.19 5.55 8.02
CA LEU A 359 -13.29 4.11 8.26
C LEU A 359 -14.36 3.46 7.38
N GLY A 360 -15.54 4.10 7.26
CA GLY A 360 -16.61 3.68 6.37
C GLY A 360 -16.17 3.60 4.90
N ILE A 361 -15.38 4.58 4.44
CA ILE A 361 -14.82 4.59 3.09
C ILE A 361 -13.85 3.42 2.89
N TYR A 362 -12.94 3.15 3.82
CA TYR A 362 -12.02 2.02 3.69
C TYR A 362 -12.74 0.66 3.71
N ILE A 363 -13.78 0.51 4.54
CA ILE A 363 -14.67 -0.66 4.52
C ILE A 363 -15.36 -0.77 3.15
N LEU A 364 -15.84 0.34 2.60
CA LEU A 364 -16.49 0.38 1.29
C LEU A 364 -15.54 0.00 0.15
N ILE A 365 -14.27 0.44 0.19
CA ILE A 365 -13.24 0.01 -0.76
C ILE A 365 -13.13 -1.51 -0.70
N ALA A 366 -12.83 -2.08 0.47
CA ALA A 366 -12.65 -3.52 0.65
C ALA A 366 -13.89 -4.31 0.19
N TYR A 367 -15.09 -3.86 0.56
CA TYR A 367 -16.35 -4.46 0.12
C TYR A 367 -16.47 -4.44 -1.41
N SER A 368 -16.20 -3.29 -2.03
CA SER A 368 -16.40 -3.09 -3.47
C SER A 368 -15.39 -3.89 -4.30
N THR A 369 -14.12 -3.92 -3.91
CA THR A 369 -13.06 -4.67 -4.59
C THR A 369 -13.27 -6.17 -4.47
N ILE A 370 -13.67 -6.68 -3.28
CA ILE A 370 -14.06 -8.09 -3.14
C ILE A 370 -15.27 -8.41 -4.03
N LYS A 371 -16.29 -7.53 -4.05
CA LYS A 371 -17.47 -7.72 -4.90
C LYS A 371 -17.12 -7.76 -6.39
N ILE A 372 -16.25 -6.86 -6.86
CA ILE A 372 -15.74 -6.83 -8.24
C ILE A 372 -15.04 -8.15 -8.57
N MET A 373 -14.16 -8.64 -7.70
CA MET A 373 -13.46 -9.91 -7.90
C MET A 373 -14.41 -11.11 -8.05
N LYS A 374 -15.56 -11.07 -7.36
CA LYS A 374 -16.61 -12.11 -7.42
C LYS A 374 -17.53 -12.01 -8.64
N THR A 375 -17.56 -10.86 -9.32
CA THR A 375 -18.42 -10.71 -10.51
C THR A 375 -17.94 -11.63 -11.63
N LYS A 376 -18.87 -12.22 -12.39
CA LYS A 376 -18.54 -13.01 -13.59
C LYS A 376 -18.47 -12.15 -14.85
N VAL A 377 -19.29 -11.11 -14.92
CA VAL A 377 -19.47 -10.24 -16.10
C VAL A 377 -19.13 -8.79 -15.74
N GLY A 378 -18.68 -8.01 -16.72
CA GLY A 378 -18.54 -6.55 -16.63
C GLY A 378 -17.12 -6.04 -16.45
N TYR A 379 -16.20 -6.87 -15.96
CA TYR A 379 -14.77 -6.57 -15.85
C TYR A 379 -13.94 -7.72 -16.39
N SER A 380 -12.84 -7.40 -17.08
CA SER A 380 -11.84 -8.39 -17.49
C SER A 380 -11.16 -9.01 -16.27
N SER A 381 -10.64 -10.23 -16.40
CA SER A 381 -9.91 -10.88 -15.30
C SER A 381 -8.66 -10.11 -14.87
N LEU A 382 -7.94 -9.50 -15.82
CA LEU A 382 -6.79 -8.66 -15.52
C LEU A 382 -7.21 -7.40 -14.75
N GLY A 383 -8.27 -6.72 -15.19
CA GLY A 383 -8.81 -5.56 -14.51
C GLY A 383 -9.28 -5.87 -13.09
N LYS A 384 -9.95 -7.01 -12.86
CA LYS A 384 -10.34 -7.46 -11.50
C LYS A 384 -9.12 -7.62 -10.60
N ILE A 385 -8.07 -8.28 -11.09
CA ILE A 385 -6.83 -8.50 -10.33
C ILE A 385 -6.16 -7.16 -10.00
N LEU A 386 -6.05 -6.25 -10.96
CA LEU A 386 -5.43 -4.93 -10.76
C LEU A 386 -6.23 -4.06 -9.78
N ILE A 387 -7.56 -3.99 -9.93
CA ILE A 387 -8.45 -3.28 -8.99
C ILE A 387 -8.34 -3.89 -7.59
N TYR A 388 -8.34 -5.21 -7.48
CA TYR A 388 -8.25 -5.90 -6.19
C TYR A 388 -6.91 -5.63 -5.52
N THR A 389 -5.80 -5.80 -6.23
CA THR A 389 -4.44 -5.64 -5.68
C THR A 389 -4.12 -4.20 -5.32
N ASN A 390 -4.44 -3.23 -6.19
CA ASN A 390 -4.30 -1.80 -5.87
C ASN A 390 -5.23 -1.38 -4.72
N GLY A 391 -6.45 -1.92 -4.66
CA GLY A 391 -7.35 -1.73 -3.51
C GLY A 391 -6.75 -2.26 -2.21
N THR A 392 -6.11 -3.43 -2.24
CA THR A 392 -5.38 -3.96 -1.08
C THR A 392 -4.22 -3.04 -0.69
N SER A 393 -3.46 -2.54 -1.66
CA SER A 393 -2.37 -1.58 -1.41
C SER A 393 -2.89 -0.29 -0.76
N MET A 394 -4.02 0.26 -1.22
CA MET A 394 -4.67 1.40 -0.58
C MET A 394 -5.07 1.13 0.86
N LEU A 395 -5.60 -0.06 1.14
CA LEU A 395 -6.03 -0.45 2.49
C LEU A 395 -4.82 -0.63 3.42
N ILE A 396 -3.77 -1.35 2.99
CA ILE A 396 -2.57 -1.57 3.81
C ILE A 396 -1.93 -0.22 4.18
N TRP A 397 -1.88 0.73 3.24
CA TRP A 397 -1.25 2.02 3.48
C TRP A 397 -2.01 2.94 4.44
N THR A 398 -3.26 2.63 4.79
CA THR A 398 -4.01 3.39 5.81
C THR A 398 -3.32 3.40 7.16
N VAL A 399 -2.51 2.37 7.47
CA VAL A 399 -1.69 2.34 8.68
C VAL A 399 -0.62 3.43 8.67
N PHE A 400 -0.11 3.84 7.51
CA PHE A 400 1.04 4.74 7.39
C PHE A 400 0.72 6.16 6.94
N THR A 401 -0.46 6.39 6.38
CA THR A 401 -0.96 7.71 5.99
C THR A 401 -2.42 7.59 5.51
N ASN A 402 -3.07 8.70 5.21
CA ASN A 402 -4.27 8.69 4.40
C ASN A 402 -3.92 8.25 2.97
N SER A 403 -4.31 7.03 2.59
CA SER A 403 -4.00 6.49 1.27
C SER A 403 -4.64 7.27 0.11
N PHE A 404 -5.64 8.11 0.36
CA PHE A 404 -6.18 9.02 -0.65
C PHE A 404 -5.26 10.20 -0.95
N LYS A 405 -4.33 10.53 -0.06
CA LYS A 405 -3.27 11.51 -0.35
C LYS A 405 -2.16 10.94 -1.24
N ILE A 406 -2.20 9.64 -1.55
CA ILE A 406 -1.23 8.98 -2.42
C ILE A 406 -1.84 8.96 -3.82
N PRO A 407 -1.58 9.98 -4.66
CA PRO A 407 -2.38 10.20 -5.85
C PRO A 407 -2.15 9.07 -6.86
N ILE A 408 -0.97 8.43 -6.80
CA ILE A 408 -0.64 7.31 -7.68
C ILE A 408 -1.58 6.11 -7.51
N LEU A 409 -1.98 5.74 -6.29
CA LEU A 409 -2.89 4.62 -6.07
C LEU A 409 -4.28 4.91 -6.64
N ILE A 410 -4.75 6.15 -6.47
CA ILE A 410 -6.02 6.62 -7.06
C ILE A 410 -5.91 6.61 -8.58
N MET A 411 -4.84 7.18 -9.15
CA MET A 411 -4.62 7.24 -10.59
C MET A 411 -4.57 5.84 -11.20
N ASN A 412 -3.92 4.88 -10.55
CA ASN A 412 -3.85 3.50 -11.01
C ASN A 412 -5.25 2.87 -11.11
N ILE A 413 -6.05 2.95 -10.04
CA ILE A 413 -7.41 2.39 -10.03
C ILE A 413 -8.29 3.11 -11.05
N MET A 414 -8.24 4.44 -11.10
CA MET A 414 -9.02 5.24 -12.04
C MET A 414 -8.67 4.91 -13.49
N LEU A 415 -7.40 4.71 -13.82
CA LEU A 415 -6.97 4.31 -15.16
C LEU A 415 -7.47 2.91 -15.51
N VAL A 416 -7.38 1.95 -14.58
CA VAL A 416 -7.90 0.59 -14.79
C VAL A 416 -9.42 0.63 -15.01
N LEU A 417 -10.16 1.38 -14.20
CA LEU A 417 -11.61 1.57 -14.38
C LEU A 417 -11.94 2.25 -15.72
N PHE A 418 -11.15 3.24 -16.14
CA PHE A 418 -11.30 3.90 -17.43
C PHE A 418 -11.09 2.92 -18.59
N ILE A 419 -10.05 2.10 -18.56
CA ILE A 419 -9.78 1.07 -19.58
C ILE A 419 -10.96 0.09 -19.68
N GLU A 420 -11.46 -0.42 -18.54
CA GLU A 420 -12.59 -1.35 -18.50
C GLU A 420 -13.87 -0.71 -19.05
N TYR A 421 -14.15 0.54 -18.67
CA TYR A 421 -15.31 1.28 -19.17
C TYR A 421 -15.23 1.53 -20.69
N ALA A 422 -14.09 2.02 -21.17
CA ALA A 422 -13.87 2.33 -22.58
C ALA A 422 -13.90 1.06 -23.45
N TYR A 423 -13.36 -0.06 -22.95
CA TYR A 423 -13.48 -1.36 -23.61
C TYR A 423 -14.94 -1.80 -23.73
N LYS A 424 -15.71 -1.72 -22.62
CA LYS A 424 -17.14 -2.09 -22.61
C LYS A 424 -17.97 -1.24 -23.57
N LYS A 425 -17.63 0.04 -23.74
CA LYS A 425 -18.27 0.95 -24.69
C LYS A 425 -17.82 0.75 -26.14
N GLY A 426 -16.81 -0.07 -26.38
CA GLY A 426 -16.29 -0.36 -27.72
C GLY A 426 -15.42 0.75 -28.29
N TYR A 427 -14.91 1.68 -27.47
CA TYR A 427 -14.03 2.75 -27.95
C TYR A 427 -12.69 2.23 -28.49
N PHE A 428 -12.31 1.01 -28.13
CA PHE A 428 -11.13 0.33 -28.66
C PHE A 428 -11.41 -0.57 -29.88
N LYS A 429 -12.63 -0.59 -30.44
CA LYS A 429 -12.97 -1.43 -31.61
C LYS A 429 -12.07 -1.11 -32.82
N PHE A 430 -11.85 0.17 -33.08
CA PHE A 430 -10.97 0.66 -34.15
C PHE A 430 -9.54 0.09 -34.04
N TRP A 431 -9.05 -0.11 -32.83
CA TRP A 431 -7.71 -0.64 -32.56
C TRP A 431 -7.55 -2.12 -32.96
N PHE A 432 -8.63 -2.90 -32.86
CA PHE A 432 -8.65 -4.30 -33.30
C PHE A 432 -8.90 -4.45 -34.80
N GLU A 433 -9.51 -3.45 -35.45
CA GLU A 433 -9.75 -3.43 -36.88
C GLU A 433 -8.48 -3.06 -37.67
N ILE A 434 -7.66 -2.12 -37.19
CA ILE A 434 -6.39 -1.77 -37.84
C ILE A 434 -5.43 -2.96 -37.93
N LYS A 435 -5.41 -3.86 -36.93
CA LYS A 435 -4.53 -5.04 -36.94
C LYS A 435 -4.93 -6.15 -37.92
N LYS A 436 -6.14 -6.08 -38.48
CA LYS A 436 -6.61 -7.04 -39.50
C LYS A 436 -6.24 -6.62 -40.92
N ILE A 437 -5.81 -5.37 -41.09
CA ILE A 437 -5.23 -4.80 -42.31
C ILE A 437 -3.72 -4.98 -42.20
#